data_AF-R2VCG0-F1
#
_entry.id   AF-R2VCG0-F1
#
_cell.length_a   1.000
_cell.length_b   1.000
_cell.length_c   1.000
_cell.angle_alpha   90.00
_cell.angle_beta   90.00
_cell.angle_gamma   90.00
#
_symmetry.space_group_name_H-M   'P 1'
#
loop_
_entity.id
_entity.type
_entity.pdbx_description
1 polymer ?
#
loop_
_entity_poly.entity_id
_entity_poly.type
_entity_poly.pdbx_seq_one_letter_code
_entity_poly.pdbx_strand_id
1 'polypeptide(L)'
;MRGTISNDYRVYHYESPFLMQGENGLSLSQLRALFITTLLNNSRAKYTTENYALEKEQRHIRIWRKDGKTLTEGEVLKIDAIIPRIFETN
;
A
#
# COMPACT_ATOMS: atom_id res chain seq x y z
N MET A 1 -4.06 14.64 0.23
CA MET A 1 -3.90 13.18 0.19
C MET A 1 -4.68 12.65 -1.00
N ARG A 2 -4.15 11.69 -1.75
CA ARG A 2 -4.84 11.07 -2.91
C ARG A 2 -5.78 9.94 -2.50
N GLY A 3 -5.50 9.27 -1.40
CA GLY A 3 -6.38 8.27 -0.80
C GLY A 3 -7.19 8.82 0.39
N THR A 4 -8.00 7.95 0.96
CA THR A 4 -8.85 8.22 2.13
C THR A 4 -8.56 7.22 3.25
N ILE A 5 -8.92 7.55 4.47
CA ILE A 5 -8.79 6.65 5.62
C ILE A 5 -10.17 6.30 6.18
N SER A 6 -10.33 5.07 6.65
CA SER A 6 -11.55 4.62 7.32
C SER A 6 -11.82 5.42 8.59
N ASN A 7 -13.09 5.48 9.01
CA ASN A 7 -13.51 6.27 10.20
C ASN A 7 -12.83 5.82 11.50
N ASP A 8 -12.41 4.57 11.59
CA ASP A 8 -11.69 4.00 12.73
C ASP A 8 -10.16 4.14 12.62
N TYR A 9 -9.67 4.81 11.58
CA TYR A 9 -8.26 5.05 11.29
C TYR A 9 -7.44 3.77 11.06
N ARG A 10 -8.05 2.65 10.69
CA ARG A 10 -7.35 1.37 10.53
C ARG A 10 -6.99 1.02 9.10
N VAL A 11 -7.76 1.50 8.14
CA VAL A 11 -7.63 1.12 6.73
C VAL A 11 -7.46 2.36 5.89
N TYR A 12 -6.33 2.44 5.18
CA TYR A 12 -6.12 3.40 4.11
C TYR A 12 -6.66 2.82 2.80
N HIS A 13 -7.37 3.65 2.06
CA HIS A 13 -8.00 3.33 0.79
C HIS A 13 -7.41 4.20 -0.32
N TYR A 14 -7.10 3.59 -1.45
CA TYR A 14 -6.69 4.30 -2.65
C TYR A 14 -7.27 3.62 -3.89
N GLU A 15 -7.62 4.42 -4.89
CA GLU A 15 -8.14 3.93 -6.16
C GLU A 15 -7.03 3.96 -7.22
N SER A 16 -6.62 2.78 -7.65
CA SER A 16 -5.66 2.59 -8.74
C SER A 16 -6.30 2.95 -10.08
N PRO A 17 -5.59 3.63 -10.99
CA PRO A 17 -6.08 3.84 -12.35
C PRO A 17 -6.20 2.53 -13.14
N PHE A 18 -5.43 1.51 -12.75
CA PHE A 18 -5.45 0.18 -13.35
C PHE A 18 -6.47 -0.74 -12.69
N LEU A 19 -7.33 -1.35 -13.51
CA LEU A 19 -8.34 -2.33 -13.11
C LEU A 19 -7.69 -3.63 -12.64
N MET A 20 -6.74 -4.18 -13.39
CA MET A 20 -6.05 -5.42 -13.04
C MET A 20 -4.62 -5.15 -12.57
N GLN A 21 -4.12 -5.98 -11.67
CA GLN A 21 -2.75 -5.89 -11.14
C GLN A 21 -1.73 -6.02 -12.30
N GLY A 22 -2.01 -6.90 -13.26
CA GLY A 22 -1.13 -7.16 -14.41
C GLY A 22 -1.16 -6.09 -15.51
N GLU A 23 -2.08 -5.12 -15.49
CA GLU A 23 -2.11 -4.04 -16.49
C GLU A 23 -0.87 -3.15 -16.44
N ASN A 24 -0.17 -3.16 -15.31
CA ASN A 24 1.05 -2.40 -15.10
C ASN A 24 2.27 -3.31 -14.86
N GLY A 25 2.26 -4.52 -15.45
CA GLY A 25 3.42 -5.43 -15.47
C GLY A 25 3.84 -6.09 -14.15
N LEU A 26 3.21 -5.74 -13.02
CA LEU A 26 3.56 -6.23 -11.69
C LEU A 26 2.47 -7.08 -11.05
N SER A 27 2.85 -8.23 -10.50
CA SER A 27 1.96 -9.02 -9.64
C SER A 27 1.71 -8.32 -8.29
N LEU A 28 0.61 -8.68 -7.61
CA LEU A 28 0.31 -8.15 -6.26
C LEU A 28 1.45 -8.43 -5.27
N SER A 29 2.11 -9.58 -5.38
CA SER A 29 3.26 -9.93 -4.55
C SER A 29 4.45 -8.99 -4.77
N GLN A 30 4.73 -8.61 -6.02
CA GLN A 30 5.78 -7.64 -6.36
C GLN A 30 5.42 -6.24 -5.86
N LEU A 31 4.17 -5.80 -6.06
CA LEU A 31 3.68 -4.51 -5.56
C LEU A 31 3.79 -4.41 -4.04
N ARG A 32 3.41 -5.48 -3.32
CA ARG A 32 3.58 -5.58 -1.86
C ARG A 32 5.05 -5.48 -1.46
N ALA A 33 5.95 -6.18 -2.16
CA ALA A 33 7.38 -6.12 -1.87
C ALA A 33 7.92 -4.69 -2.05
N LEU A 34 7.62 -4.04 -3.18
CA LEU A 34 8.01 -2.65 -3.45
C LEU A 34 7.47 -1.68 -2.41
N PHE A 35 6.21 -1.85 -2.00
CA PHE A 35 5.59 -1.03 -0.96
C PHE A 35 6.35 -1.13 0.35
N ILE A 36 6.61 -2.35 0.82
CA ILE A 36 7.30 -2.61 2.09
C ILE A 36 8.73 -2.05 2.05
N THR A 37 9.50 -2.32 0.98
CA THR A 37 10.87 -1.81 0.87
C THR A 37 10.93 -0.29 0.84
N THR A 38 9.97 0.35 0.18
CA THR A 38 9.90 1.82 0.08
C THR A 38 9.45 2.45 1.39
N LEU A 39 8.43 1.89 2.04
CA LEU A 39 7.89 2.40 3.31
C LEU A 39 8.94 2.41 4.42
N LEU A 40 9.77 1.38 4.46
CA LEU A 40 10.81 1.19 5.47
C LEU A 40 12.14 1.81 5.07
N ASN A 41 12.24 2.33 3.84
CA ASN A 41 13.48 2.78 3.23
C ASN A 41 14.60 1.72 3.40
N ASN A 42 14.26 0.44 3.20
CA ASN A 42 15.16 -0.68 3.44
C ASN A 42 15.00 -1.72 2.32
N SER A 43 16.02 -1.80 1.46
CA SER A 43 16.07 -2.71 0.31
C SER A 43 16.14 -4.20 0.68
N ARG A 44 16.45 -4.54 1.94
CA ARG A 44 16.49 -5.92 2.45
C ARG A 44 15.22 -6.33 3.18
N ALA A 45 14.23 -5.44 3.29
CA ALA A 45 12.97 -5.75 3.94
C ALA A 45 12.25 -6.89 3.21
N LYS A 46 11.97 -7.99 3.93
CA LYS A 46 11.27 -9.14 3.38
C LYS A 46 9.76 -8.97 3.50
N TYR A 47 9.04 -9.49 2.51
CA TYR A 47 7.57 -9.51 2.42
C TYR A 47 6.86 -10.06 3.68
N THR A 48 7.47 -11.05 4.34
CA THR A 48 6.88 -11.78 5.47
C THR A 48 7.08 -11.12 6.83
N THR A 49 8.03 -10.18 6.97
CA THR A 49 8.46 -9.65 8.28
C THR A 49 7.73 -8.38 8.73
N GLU A 50 6.84 -7.81 7.92
CA GLU A 50 6.42 -6.43 8.12
C GLU A 50 4.94 -6.23 8.45
N ASN A 51 4.71 -5.21 9.28
CA ASN A 51 3.48 -4.93 10.03
C ASN A 51 2.29 -4.53 9.17
N TYR A 52 2.43 -4.48 7.85
CA TYR A 52 1.40 -3.98 6.94
C TYR A 52 0.91 -5.05 5.98
N ALA A 53 -0.40 -5.01 5.71
CA ALA A 53 -1.05 -5.74 4.65
C ALA A 53 -1.48 -4.75 3.56
N LEU A 54 -1.42 -5.19 2.31
CA LEU A 54 -1.89 -4.45 1.15
C LEU A 54 -2.73 -5.39 0.30
N GLU A 55 -3.97 -5.06 0.04
CA GLU A 55 -4.84 -5.79 -0.89
C GLU A 55 -5.21 -4.91 -2.06
N LYS A 56 -5.48 -5.56 -3.20
CA LYS A 56 -6.10 -4.92 -4.35
C LYS A 56 -7.26 -5.78 -4.84
N GLU A 57 -8.44 -5.17 -4.91
CA GLU A 57 -9.67 -5.75 -5.42
C GLU A 57 -10.16 -4.83 -6.53
N GLN A 58 -10.07 -5.28 -7.80
CA GLN A 58 -10.24 -4.41 -8.96
C GLN A 58 -9.36 -3.16 -8.82
N ARG A 59 -9.94 -1.95 -8.87
CA ARG A 59 -9.22 -0.67 -8.68
C ARG A 59 -8.95 -0.33 -7.22
N HIS A 60 -9.63 -0.97 -6.28
CA HIS A 60 -9.57 -0.59 -4.88
C HIS A 60 -8.36 -1.21 -4.19
N ILE A 61 -7.51 -0.36 -3.62
CA ILE A 61 -6.36 -0.76 -2.80
C ILE A 61 -6.69 -0.46 -1.35
N ARG A 62 -6.45 -1.45 -0.49
CA ARG A 62 -6.64 -1.37 0.96
C ARG A 62 -5.32 -1.64 1.66
N ILE A 63 -4.94 -0.81 2.61
CA ILE A 63 -3.72 -0.97 3.40
C ILE A 63 -4.05 -0.81 4.87
N TRP A 64 -3.58 -1.75 5.69
CA TRP A 64 -3.79 -1.73 7.13
C TRP A 64 -2.63 -2.40 7.85
N ARG A 65 -2.56 -2.21 9.16
CA ARG A 65 -1.59 -2.92 9.98
C ARG A 65 -2.09 -4.31 10.33
N LYS A 66 -1.25 -5.33 10.14
CA LYS A 66 -1.52 -6.73 10.52
C LYS A 66 -1.72 -6.90 12.03
N ASP A 67 -1.18 -5.99 12.85
CA ASP A 67 -1.39 -5.98 14.30
C ASP A 67 -2.76 -5.38 14.72
N GLY A 68 -3.57 -4.92 13.76
CA GLY A 68 -4.90 -4.36 13.99
C GLY A 68 -4.91 -2.97 14.62
N LYS A 69 -3.74 -2.33 14.79
CA LYS A 69 -3.65 -0.97 15.31
C LYS A 69 -4.05 0.06 14.25
N THR A 70 -4.37 1.26 14.72
CA THR A 70 -4.64 2.41 13.85
C THR A 70 -3.38 2.85 13.11
N LEU A 71 -3.58 3.44 11.95
CA LEU A 71 -2.58 4.16 11.19
C LEU A 71 -2.44 5.56 11.78
N THR A 72 -1.24 5.90 12.21
CA THR A 72 -0.89 7.26 12.62
C THR A 72 -0.88 8.20 11.41
N GLU A 73 -1.08 9.49 11.64
CA GLU A 73 -1.04 10.49 10.57
C GLU A 73 0.25 10.44 9.74
N GLY A 74 1.41 10.25 10.40
CA GLY A 74 2.69 10.10 9.72
C GLY A 74 2.78 8.83 8.86
N GLU A 75 2.16 7.72 9.28
CA GLU A 75 2.05 6.50 8.47
C GLU A 75 1.16 6.74 7.25
N VAL A 76 0.00 7.39 7.45
CA VAL A 76 -0.93 7.72 6.36
C VAL A 76 -0.27 8.59 5.29
N LEU A 77 0.44 9.65 5.70
CA LEU A 77 1.14 10.54 4.77
C LEU A 77 2.22 9.80 3.96
N LYS A 78 2.96 8.88 4.59
CA LYS A 78 3.95 8.04 3.88
C LYS A 78 3.27 7.10 2.90
N ILE A 79 2.20 6.41 3.31
CA ILE A 79 1.44 5.50 2.45
C ILE A 79 0.91 6.27 1.23
N ASP A 80 0.33 7.45 1.45
CA ASP A 80 -0.25 8.30 0.40
C ASP A 80 0.78 8.79 -0.62
N ALA A 81 2.03 9.00 -0.19
CA ALA A 81 3.12 9.37 -1.09
C ALA A 81 3.67 8.18 -1.90
N ILE A 82 3.64 6.96 -1.33
CA ILE A 82 4.27 5.77 -1.91
C ILE A 82 3.33 5.07 -2.90
N ILE A 83 2.08 4.85 -2.51
CA ILE A 83 1.15 4.00 -3.25
C ILE A 83 0.92 4.47 -4.68
N PRO A 84 0.59 5.75 -4.95
CA PRO A 84 0.41 6.21 -6.32
C PRO A 84 1.66 6.01 -7.18
N ARG A 85 2.86 6.18 -6.62
CA ARG A 85 4.11 5.97 -7.38
C ARG A 85 4.26 4.52 -7.79
N ILE A 86 4.02 3.58 -6.86
CA ILE A 86 4.13 2.15 -7.17
C ILE A 86 3.11 1.72 -8.21
N PHE A 87 1.88 2.26 -8.14
CA PHE A 87 0.80 1.86 -9.03
C PHE A 87 0.74 2.63 -10.33
N GLU A 88 1.36 3.81 -10.48
CA GLU A 88 1.24 4.65 -11.68
C GLU A 88 2.54 4.82 -12.47
N THR A 89 3.71 4.51 -11.89
CA THR A 89 5.00 4.82 -12.53
C THR A 89 5.89 3.62 -12.89
N ASN A 90 5.48 2.38 -12.55
CA ASN A 90 6.21 1.15 -12.89
C ASN A 90 5.30 0.17 -13.60
#